data_AF-A0A7C7NVU3-F1
#
_entry.id   AF-A0A7C7NVU3-F1
#
_cell.length_a   1.000
_cell.length_b   1.000
_cell.length_c   1.000
_cell.angle_alpha   90.00
_cell.angle_beta   90.00
_cell.angle_gamma   90.00
#
_symmetry.space_group_name_H-M   'P 1'
#
loop_
_entity.id
_entity.type
_entity.pdbx_description
1 polymer ?
#
loop_
_entity_poly.entity_id
_entity_poly.type
_entity_poly.pdbx_seq_one_letter_code
_entity_poly.pdbx_strand_id
1 'polypeptide(L)'
;IGVIIVGLGSGFYLISNLGPGSRDGLMTGLQKKTNLPIALIRATIEVSAVVFGFYLGGVVGIGTLVFAFGIGPAVSAGLFFVSRFFK
;
A
#
# COMPACT_ATOMS: atom_id res chain seq x y z
N ILE A 1 12.09 -8.66 0.65
CA ILE A 1 11.20 -9.84 0.42
C ILE A 1 9.81 -9.61 1.00
N GLY A 2 9.66 -9.31 2.30
CA GLY A 2 8.34 -9.11 2.92
C GLY A 2 7.42 -8.11 2.19
N VAL A 3 7.94 -6.96 1.75
CA VAL A 3 7.19 -5.94 1.00
C VAL A 3 6.55 -6.51 -0.29
N ILE A 4 7.26 -7.39 -1.01
CA ILE A 4 6.80 -7.99 -2.26
C ILE A 4 5.66 -8.98 -1.98
N ILE A 5 5.83 -9.81 -0.94
CA ILE A 5 4.82 -10.79 -0.52
C ILE A 5 3.54 -10.07 -0.09
N VAL A 6 3.66 -9.00 0.72
CA VAL A 6 2.51 -8.18 1.13
C VAL A 6 1.84 -7.53 -0.09
N GLY A 7 2.62 -7.01 -1.05
CA GLY A 7 2.10 -6.43 -2.28
C GLY A 7 1.27 -7.41 -3.12
N LEU A 8 1.77 -8.63 -3.30
CA LEU A 8 1.04 -9.71 -3.99
C LEU A 8 -0.23 -10.12 -3.23
N GLY A 9 -0.14 -10.29 -1.91
CA GLY A 9 -1.29 -10.60 -1.05
C GLY A 9 -2.39 -9.53 -1.12
N SER A 10 -2.02 -8.25 -1.08
CA SER A 10 -2.95 -7.14 -1.28
C SER A 10 -3.59 -7.16 -2.67
N GLY A 11 -2.86 -7.59 -3.71
CA GLY A 11 -3.41 -7.79 -5.05
C GLY A 11 -4.54 -8.83 -5.09
N PHE A 12 -4.30 -10.02 -4.55
CA PHE A 12 -5.31 -11.08 -4.45
C PHE A 12 -6.52 -10.64 -3.62
N TYR A 13 -6.27 -10.04 -2.47
CA TYR A 13 -7.32 -9.56 -1.58
C TYR A 13 -8.21 -8.49 -2.23
N LEU A 14 -7.61 -7.47 -2.87
CA LEU A 14 -8.38 -6.38 -3.49
C LEU A 14 -9.19 -6.84 -4.71
N ILE A 15 -8.68 -7.79 -5.49
CA ILE A 15 -9.37 -8.30 -6.68
C ILE A 15 -10.49 -9.26 -6.31
N SER A 16 -10.35 -10.01 -5.22
CA SER A 16 -11.41 -10.87 -4.68
C SER A 16 -12.63 -10.10 -4.15
N ASN A 17 -12.56 -8.76 -4.12
CA ASN A 17 -13.66 -7.85 -3.77
C ASN A 17 -14.29 -8.15 -2.40
N LEU A 18 -13.51 -8.70 -1.47
CA LEU A 18 -13.91 -9.05 -0.10
C LEU A 18 -14.19 -7.82 0.80
N GLY A 19 -14.31 -6.63 0.21
CA GLY A 19 -14.38 -5.35 0.90
C GLY A 19 -13.00 -4.86 1.35
N PRO A 20 -12.56 -3.65 0.98
CA PRO A 20 -11.24 -3.14 1.37
C PRO A 20 -11.20 -2.77 2.86
N GLY A 21 -10.16 -3.21 3.58
CA GLY A 21 -9.94 -2.86 4.99
C GLY A 21 -9.70 -1.35 5.17
N SER A 22 -9.72 -0.85 6.41
CA SER A 22 -9.67 0.61 6.71
C SER A 22 -8.58 1.39 5.93
N ARG A 23 -7.38 0.82 5.83
CA ARG A 23 -6.25 1.40 5.11
C ARG A 23 -6.41 1.33 3.58
N ASP A 24 -6.84 0.19 3.07
CA ASP A 24 -7.09 -0.04 1.65
C ASP A 24 -8.32 0.74 1.16
N GLY A 25 -9.31 0.95 2.03
CA GLY A 25 -10.50 1.74 1.80
C GLY A 25 -10.16 3.22 1.68
N LEU A 26 -9.29 3.73 2.55
CA LEU A 26 -8.74 5.07 2.42
C LEU A 26 -7.97 5.23 1.10
N MET A 27 -7.13 4.25 0.77
CA MET A 27 -6.36 4.25 -0.48
C MET A 27 -7.26 4.24 -1.73
N THR A 28 -8.23 3.32 -1.79
CA THR A 28 -9.16 3.19 -2.93
C THR A 28 -10.13 4.36 -3.02
N GLY A 29 -10.59 4.90 -1.87
CA GLY A 29 -11.41 6.11 -1.82
C GLY A 29 -10.66 7.37 -2.27
N LEU A 30 -9.43 7.56 -1.81
CA LEU A 30 -8.57 8.65 -2.28
C LEU A 30 -8.25 8.50 -3.77
N GLN A 31 -8.02 7.27 -4.25
CA GLN A 31 -7.79 7.02 -5.67
C GLN A 31 -9.00 7.39 -6.51
N LYS A 32 -10.22 7.03 -6.09
CA LYS A 32 -11.46 7.45 -6.76
C LYS A 32 -11.63 8.97 -6.81
N LYS A 33 -11.19 9.68 -5.78
CA LYS A 33 -11.34 11.15 -5.68
C LYS A 33 -10.25 11.93 -6.41
N THR A 34 -9.00 11.45 -6.36
CA THR A 34 -7.82 12.17 -6.88
C THR A 34 -7.34 11.64 -8.23
N ASN A 35 -7.80 10.46 -8.66
CA ASN A 35 -7.37 9.76 -9.87
C ASN A 35 -5.85 9.50 -9.95
N LEU A 36 -5.15 9.61 -8.81
CA LEU A 36 -3.71 9.38 -8.70
C LEU A 36 -3.41 7.87 -8.64
N PRO A 37 -2.17 7.46 -8.98
CA PRO A 37 -1.76 6.06 -8.90
C PRO A 37 -1.90 5.53 -7.46
N ILE A 38 -2.42 4.31 -7.33
CA ILE A 38 -2.56 3.59 -6.05
C ILE A 38 -1.21 3.53 -5.31
N ALA A 39 -0.11 3.31 -6.03
CA ALA A 39 1.25 3.31 -5.48
C ALA A 39 1.58 4.60 -4.73
N LEU A 40 1.22 5.74 -5.33
CA LEU A 40 1.56 7.07 -4.84
C LEU A 40 0.75 7.41 -3.58
N ILE A 41 -0.56 7.11 -3.61
CA ILE A 41 -1.45 7.28 -2.45
C ILE A 41 -1.00 6.38 -1.29
N ARG A 42 -0.67 5.11 -1.57
CA ARG A 42 -0.19 4.17 -0.55
C ARG A 42 1.09 4.67 0.10
N ALA A 43 2.08 5.08 -0.69
CA ALA A 43 3.34 5.60 -0.19
C ALA A 43 3.11 6.84 0.70
N THR A 44 2.25 7.77 0.30
CA THR A 44 1.95 8.97 1.10
C THR A 44 1.28 8.64 2.44
N ILE A 45 0.35 7.67 2.47
CA ILE A 45 -0.27 7.21 3.72
C ILE A 45 0.78 6.55 4.63
N GLU A 46 1.66 5.73 4.06
CA GLU A 46 2.73 5.06 4.79
C GLU A 46 3.75 6.05 5.37
N VAL A 47 4.22 6.97 4.54
CA VAL A 47 5.19 8.00 4.92
C VAL A 47 4.62 8.94 5.98
N SER A 48 3.36 9.38 5.84
CA SER A 48 2.73 10.21 6.87
C SER A 48 2.61 9.48 8.20
N ALA A 49 2.19 8.21 8.20
CA ALA A 49 2.14 7.39 9.41
C ALA A 49 3.52 7.23 10.07
N VAL A 50 4.58 7.04 9.27
CA VAL A 50 5.96 6.96 9.77
C VAL A 50 6.43 8.28 10.35
N VAL A 51 6.14 9.41 9.71
CA VAL A 51 6.49 10.75 10.20
C VAL A 51 5.80 11.04 11.53
N PHE A 52 4.50 10.77 11.64
CA PHE A 52 3.77 10.92 12.90
C PHE A 52 4.29 9.97 13.99
N GLY A 53 4.54 8.71 13.64
CA GLY A 53 5.09 7.71 14.56
C GLY A 53 6.46 8.13 15.09
N PHE A 54 7.33 8.65 14.23
CA PHE A 54 8.64 9.17 14.62
C PHE A 54 8.53 10.39 15.53
N TYR A 55 7.65 11.33 15.21
CA TYR A 55 7.43 12.52 16.02
C TYR A 55 6.91 12.19 17.44
N LEU A 56 6.12 11.12 17.57
CA LEU A 56 5.63 10.61 18.85
C LEU A 56 6.69 9.80 19.64
N GLY A 57 7.94 9.75 19.17
CA GLY A 57 9.04 9.02 19.82
C GLY A 57 9.23 7.57 19.33
N GLY A 58 8.56 7.18 18.25
CA GLY A 58 8.73 5.87 17.62
C GLY A 58 10.07 5.73 16.90
N VAL A 59 10.67 4.54 16.94
CA VAL A 59 11.96 4.27 16.29
C VAL A 59 11.74 3.97 14.80
N VAL A 60 12.35 4.76 13.93
CA VAL A 60 12.37 4.50 12.48
C VAL A 60 13.64 3.73 12.14
N GLY A 61 13.47 2.45 11.83
CA GLY A 61 14.55 1.59 11.34
C GLY A 61 14.62 1.53 9.81
N ILE A 62 15.66 0.86 9.31
CA ILE A 62 15.84 0.60 7.88
C ILE A 62 14.66 -0.18 7.30
N GLY A 63 14.11 -1.15 8.06
CA GLY A 63 12.92 -1.91 7.64
C GLY A 63 11.68 -1.03 7.45
N THR A 64 11.49 -0.03 8.32
CA THR A 64 10.37 0.92 8.24
C THR A 64 10.47 1.79 6.99
N LEU A 65 11.67 2.27 6.65
CA LEU A 65 11.92 3.04 5.43
C LEU A 65 11.68 2.20 4.17
N VAL A 66 12.24 0.98 4.14
CA VAL A 66 12.04 0.05 3.01
C VAL A 66 10.56 -0.28 2.83
N PHE A 67 9.81 -0.43 3.92
CA PHE A 67 8.36 -0.63 3.84
C PHE A 67 7.63 0.62 3.36
N ALA A 68 7.92 1.79 3.94
CA ALA A 68 7.27 3.06 3.63
C ALA A 68 7.34 3.41 2.14
N PHE A 69 8.52 3.27 1.54
CA PHE A 69 8.73 3.58 0.13
C PHE A 69 8.43 2.40 -0.80
N GLY A 70 8.67 1.17 -0.35
CA GLY A 70 8.54 -0.03 -1.19
C GLY A 70 7.11 -0.56 -1.31
N ILE A 71 6.25 -0.33 -0.32
CA ILE A 71 4.92 -0.95 -0.29
C ILE A 71 3.98 -0.41 -1.36
N GLY A 72 4.08 0.87 -1.71
CA GLY A 72 3.25 1.48 -2.75
C GLY A 72 3.44 0.81 -4.12
N PRO A 73 4.68 0.81 -4.65
CA PRO A 73 5.00 0.11 -5.90
C PRO A 73 4.68 -1.38 -5.83
N ALA A 74 4.97 -2.05 -4.72
CA ALA A 74 4.72 -3.48 -4.56
C ALA A 74 3.23 -3.85 -4.59
N VAL A 75 2.38 -3.08 -3.91
CA VAL A 75 0.91 -3.26 -3.95
C VAL A 75 0.38 -3.00 -5.36
N SER A 76 0.84 -1.93 -6.02
CA SER A 76 0.44 -1.64 -7.40
C SER A 76 0.86 -2.74 -8.38
N ALA A 77 2.07 -3.27 -8.22
CA ALA A 77 2.56 -4.39 -9.02
C ALA A 77 1.76 -5.67 -8.76
N GLY A 78 1.44 -5.98 -7.49
CA GLY A 78 0.61 -7.11 -7.12
C GLY A 78 -0.81 -7.02 -7.69
N LEU A 79 -1.43 -5.84 -7.61
CA LEU A 79 -2.74 -5.56 -8.20
C LEU A 79 -2.73 -5.72 -9.72
N PHE A 80 -1.72 -5.15 -10.40
CA PHE A 80 -1.55 -5.31 -11.84
C PHE A 80 -1.39 -6.77 -12.23
N PHE A 81 -0.47 -7.49 -11.58
CA PHE A 81 -0.17 -8.89 -11.85
C PHE A 81 -1.41 -9.77 -11.69
N VAL A 82 -2.08 -9.69 -10.53
CA VAL A 82 -3.26 -10.50 -10.28
C VAL A 82 -4.40 -10.12 -11.23
N SER A 83 -4.60 -8.83 -11.55
CA SER A 83 -5.66 -8.41 -12.49
C SER A 83 -5.40 -8.86 -13.94
N ARG A 84 -4.14 -9.13 -14.30
CA ARG A 84 -3.74 -9.54 -15.64
C ARG A 84 -3.87 -11.04 -15.85
N PHE A 85 -3.63 -11.83 -14.80
CA PHE A 85 -3.60 -13.30 -14.89
C PHE A 85 -4.88 -13.99 -14.37
N PHE A 86 -5.64 -13.35 -13.47
CA PHE A 86 -6.79 -13.96 -12.80
C PHE A 86 -8.12 -13.24 -13.08
N LYS A 87 -8.20 -12.46 -14.15
CA LYS A 87 -9.42 -11.76 -14.59
C LYS A 87 -9.98 -12.36 -15.87
#